data_AF-A0A9D8NUF4-F1
#
_entry.id   AF-A0A9D8NUF4-F1
#
_cell.length_a   1.000
_cell.length_b   1.000
_cell.length_c   1.000
_cell.angle_alpha   90.00
_cell.angle_beta   90.00
_cell.angle_gamma   90.00
#
_symmetry.space_group_name_H-M   'P 1'
#
loop_
_entity.id
_entity.type
_entity.pdbx_description
1 polymer ?
#
loop_
_entity_poly.entity_id
_entity_poly.type
_entity_poly.pdbx_seq_one_letter_code
_entity_poly.pdbx_strand_id
1 'polypeptide(L)'
;MADKSPAWNTTCAIWHEAMAPAAPPVATGVPCRLEPDPVLDSLGTQLVWTHRLLVPAGTDLRDGADGGLAPQVAVPDAAGTRFEVRFVAVAGRGGAGEHKVARLRRLRPDWPTDNI
;
A
#
# COMPACT_ATOMS: atom_id res chain seq x y z
N MET A 1 -0.94 -24.36 -9.72
CA MET A 1 0.36 -23.70 -9.94
C MET A 1 0.80 -23.16 -8.59
N ALA A 2 1.94 -23.61 -8.06
CA ALA A 2 2.44 -23.08 -6.79
C ALA A 2 2.89 -21.63 -7.01
N ASP A 3 2.22 -20.69 -6.35
CA ASP A 3 2.61 -19.29 -6.40
C ASP A 3 3.96 -19.15 -5.68
N LYS A 4 4.97 -18.66 -6.39
CA LYS A 4 6.33 -18.52 -5.87
C LYS A 4 6.34 -17.35 -4.89
N SER A 5 6.90 -17.57 -3.68
CA SER A 5 7.03 -16.50 -2.68
C SER A 5 7.63 -15.24 -3.32
N PRO A 6 7.06 -14.05 -3.07
CA PRO A 6 7.54 -12.83 -3.70
C PRO A 6 8.96 -12.49 -3.23
N ALA A 7 9.78 -12.01 -4.17
CA ALA A 7 11.06 -11.39 -3.84
C ALA A 7 10.83 -9.94 -3.40
N TRP A 8 11.21 -9.63 -2.15
CA TRP A 8 11.13 -8.26 -1.61
C TRP A 8 12.25 -7.42 -2.24
N ASN A 9 11.89 -6.33 -2.94
CA ASN A 9 12.85 -5.50 -3.68
C ASN A 9 13.01 -4.09 -3.09
N THR A 10 12.22 -3.75 -2.08
CA THR A 10 12.27 -2.45 -1.41
C THR A 10 11.67 -2.55 0.00
N THR A 11 11.59 -1.42 0.69
CA THR A 11 10.94 -1.29 2.00
C THR A 11 9.75 -0.36 1.91
N CYS A 12 8.91 -0.33 2.95
CA CYS A 12 7.89 0.68 3.10
C CYS A 12 7.71 1.12 4.56
N ALA A 13 7.09 2.28 4.70
CA ALA A 13 6.52 2.76 5.96
C ALA A 13 4.99 2.69 5.88
N ILE A 14 4.34 2.40 7.02
CA ILE A 14 2.90 2.17 7.13
C ILE A 14 2.29 3.12 8.16
N TRP A 15 1.13 3.67 7.86
CA TRP A 15 0.27 4.42 8.78
C TRP A 15 -1.14 3.82 8.75
N HIS A 16 -1.75 3.63 9.91
CA HIS A 16 -3.15 3.18 10.00
C HIS A 16 -4.15 4.30 9.74
N GLU A 17 -3.71 5.56 9.83
CA GLU A 17 -4.54 6.74 9.64
C GLU A 17 -4.09 7.53 8.41
N ALA A 18 -4.99 8.31 7.80
CA ALA A 18 -4.67 9.13 6.62
C ALA A 18 -3.91 10.43 6.94
N MET A 19 -3.48 10.65 8.19
CA MET A 19 -2.77 11.86 8.62
C MET A 19 -1.24 11.73 8.62
N ALA A 20 -0.66 10.98 7.69
CA ALA A 20 0.78 11.12 7.43
C ALA A 20 1.01 12.48 6.73
N PRO A 21 2.03 13.29 7.08
CA PRO A 21 3.19 13.01 7.93
C PRO A 21 3.06 13.40 9.41
N ALA A 22 1.93 13.96 9.85
CA ALA A 22 1.83 14.54 11.19
C ALA A 22 2.05 13.51 12.31
N ALA A 23 1.70 12.24 12.05
CA ALA A 23 2.00 11.12 12.93
C ALA A 23 3.19 10.28 12.41
N PRO A 24 4.02 9.71 13.30
CA PRO A 24 5.04 8.75 12.90
C PRO A 24 4.41 7.48 12.31
N PRO A 25 5.09 6.78 11.38
CA PRO A 25 4.62 5.49 10.89
C PRO A 25 4.47 4.48 12.02
N VAL A 26 3.44 3.64 11.97
CA VAL A 26 3.26 2.51 12.90
C VAL A 26 4.26 1.38 12.62
N ALA A 27 4.80 1.33 11.40
CA ALA A 27 5.88 0.43 11.01
C ALA A 27 6.76 1.09 9.96
N THR A 28 8.07 0.84 10.02
CA THR A 28 9.07 1.31 9.04
C THR A 28 10.00 0.17 8.66
N GLY A 29 10.67 0.28 7.51
CA GLY A 29 11.59 -0.75 7.02
C GLY A 29 10.90 -2.08 6.70
N VAL A 30 9.58 -2.08 6.47
CA VAL A 30 8.81 -3.29 6.17
C VAL A 30 9.22 -3.79 4.79
N PRO A 31 9.75 -5.02 4.64
CA PRO A 31 10.09 -5.56 3.34
C PRO A 31 8.84 -5.63 2.46
N CYS A 32 8.93 -5.12 1.23
CA CYS A 32 7.80 -5.14 0.33
C CYS A 32 8.24 -5.22 -1.13
N ARG A 33 7.25 -5.39 -2.01
CA ARG A 33 7.39 -5.30 -3.46
C ARG A 33 6.27 -4.47 -4.03
N LEU A 34 6.62 -3.35 -4.66
CA LEU A 34 5.68 -2.49 -5.36
C LEU A 34 5.64 -2.86 -6.84
N GLU A 35 4.44 -3.04 -7.39
CA GLU A 35 4.22 -3.38 -8.78
C GLU A 35 3.15 -2.47 -9.41
N PRO A 36 3.31 -2.05 -10.67
CA PRO A 36 2.24 -1.34 -11.38
C PRO A 36 1.06 -2.29 -11.59
N ASP A 37 -0.14 -1.79 -11.32
CA ASP A 37 -1.40 -2.53 -11.46
C ASP A 37 -2.53 -1.53 -11.77
N PRO A 38 -2.49 -0.89 -12.95
CA PRO A 38 -3.49 0.07 -13.32
C PRO A 38 -4.81 -0.64 -13.56
N VAL A 39 -5.80 -0.36 -12.72
CA VAL A 39 -7.16 -0.86 -12.86
C VAL A 39 -8.10 0.33 -12.92
N LEU A 40 -8.84 0.41 -14.03
CA LEU A 40 -9.87 1.41 -14.24
C LEU A 40 -11.18 0.98 -13.55
N ASP A 41 -12.05 1.95 -13.32
CA ASP A 41 -13.42 1.70 -12.89
C ASP A 41 -14.22 0.94 -13.97
N SER A 42 -15.45 0.53 -13.62
CA SER A 42 -16.32 -0.20 -14.54
C SER A 42 -16.64 0.57 -15.83
N LEU A 43 -16.50 1.89 -15.81
CA LEU A 43 -16.73 2.76 -16.96
C LEU A 43 -15.45 3.01 -17.79
N GLY A 44 -14.29 2.56 -17.31
CA GLY A 44 -13.00 2.81 -17.98
C GLY A 44 -12.56 4.28 -17.93
N THR A 45 -13.15 5.09 -17.06
CA THR A 45 -12.97 6.55 -17.03
C THR A 45 -12.05 7.02 -15.91
N GLN A 46 -11.93 6.25 -14.84
CA GLN A 46 -11.14 6.64 -13.66
C GLN A 46 -10.22 5.51 -13.21
N LEU A 47 -9.00 5.87 -12.84
CA LEU A 47 -8.05 4.94 -12.25
C LEU A 47 -8.42 4.69 -10.78
N VAL A 48 -8.91 3.49 -10.48
CA VAL A 48 -9.31 3.09 -9.12
C VAL A 48 -8.08 2.66 -8.32
N TRP A 49 -7.16 1.96 -8.99
CA TRP A 49 -5.92 1.45 -8.42
C TRP A 49 -4.79 1.73 -9.39
N THR A 50 -3.65 2.18 -8.88
CA THR A 50 -2.45 2.47 -9.69
C THR A 50 -1.42 1.35 -9.56
N HIS A 51 -1.32 0.75 -8.38
CA HIS A 51 -0.29 -0.20 -8.01
C HIS A 51 -0.87 -1.29 -7.11
N ARG A 52 -0.12 -2.37 -6.98
CA ARG A 52 -0.28 -3.33 -5.89
C ARG A 52 1.01 -3.44 -5.10
N LEU A 53 0.88 -3.63 -3.79
CA LEU A 53 1.98 -3.81 -2.86
C LEU A 53 1.88 -5.19 -2.24
N LEU A 54 2.95 -5.96 -2.33
CA LEU A 54 3.08 -7.24 -1.67
C LEU A 54 3.91 -7.03 -0.40
N VAL A 55 3.42 -7.55 0.73
CA VAL A 55 4.11 -7.51 2.03
C VAL A 55 4.02 -8.87 2.72
N PRO A 56 4.92 -9.20 3.66
CA PRO A 56 4.83 -10.42 4.47
C PRO A 56 3.45 -10.59 5.10
N ALA A 57 2.99 -11.84 5.24
CA ALA A 57 1.65 -12.16 5.76
C ALA A 57 1.37 -11.56 7.16
N GLY A 58 2.41 -11.51 8.01
CA GLY A 58 2.35 -10.98 9.38
C GLY A 58 2.35 -9.45 9.47
N THR A 59 2.52 -8.72 8.36
CA THR A 59 2.49 -7.24 8.37
C THR A 59 1.10 -6.74 8.77
N ASP A 60 1.00 -5.87 9.78
CA ASP A 60 -0.26 -5.21 10.15
C ASP A 60 -0.63 -4.09 9.15
N LEU A 61 -1.08 -4.53 7.97
CA LEU A 61 -1.66 -3.70 6.93
C LEU A 61 -3.17 -3.98 6.85
N ARG A 62 -3.95 -2.89 6.85
CA ARG A 62 -5.42 -2.88 6.88
C ARG A 62 -5.97 -2.18 5.65
N ASP A 63 -7.22 -2.47 5.27
CA ASP A 63 -7.93 -1.72 4.24
C ASP A 63 -8.79 -0.60 4.86
N GLY A 64 -9.17 0.37 4.02
CA GLY A 64 -10.07 1.46 4.38
C GLY A 64 -11.51 1.24 3.92
N ALA A 65 -11.98 0.00 3.89
CA ALA A 65 -13.23 -0.38 3.21
C ALA A 65 -14.50 0.30 3.77
N ASP A 66 -14.48 0.77 5.03
CA ASP A 66 -15.67 1.28 5.73
C ASP A 66 -15.92 2.80 5.56
N GLY A 67 -15.34 3.43 4.54
CA GLY A 67 -15.51 4.87 4.31
C GLY A 67 -14.78 5.76 5.33
N GLY A 68 -13.97 5.17 6.21
CA GLY A 68 -13.03 5.87 7.09
C GLY A 68 -11.78 6.34 6.35
N LEU A 69 -10.85 6.95 7.11
CA LEU A 69 -9.55 7.34 6.61
C LEU A 69 -8.76 6.10 6.17
N ALA A 70 -8.44 6.02 4.87
CA ALA A 70 -7.68 4.91 4.32
C ALA A 70 -6.26 4.89 4.91
N PRO A 71 -5.75 3.73 5.36
CA PRO A 71 -4.35 3.57 5.73
C PRO A 71 -3.43 4.01 4.60
N GLN A 72 -2.27 4.54 4.95
CA GLN A 72 -1.29 5.01 3.98
C GLN A 72 -0.01 4.19 4.05
N VAL A 73 0.65 4.09 2.91
CA VAL A 73 1.99 3.51 2.80
C VAL A 73 2.89 4.44 2.01
N ALA A 74 4.16 4.50 2.39
CA ALA A 74 5.19 5.22 1.65
C ALA A 74 6.32 4.27 1.26
N VAL A 75 6.78 4.37 0.01
CA VAL A 75 7.80 3.50 -0.60
C VAL A 75 8.89 4.38 -1.22
N PRO A 76 10.19 4.18 -0.92
CA PRO A 76 10.77 3.07 -0.18
C PRO A 76 10.77 3.22 1.36
N ASP A 77 10.48 4.41 1.87
CA ASP A 77 10.52 4.73 3.30
C ASP A 77 9.51 5.82 3.62
N ALA A 78 9.57 6.39 4.83
CA ALA A 78 8.62 7.40 5.27
C ALA A 78 8.65 8.71 4.45
N ALA A 79 9.75 8.99 3.76
CA ALA A 79 9.92 10.12 2.84
C ALA A 79 9.64 9.74 1.37
N GLY A 80 9.26 8.49 1.12
CA GLY A 80 9.00 7.95 -0.20
C GLY A 80 7.68 8.42 -0.84
N THR A 81 7.37 7.82 -1.99
CA THR A 81 6.08 8.06 -2.67
C THR A 81 4.95 7.48 -1.85
N ARG A 82 3.90 8.27 -1.65
CA ARG A 82 2.74 7.91 -0.83
C ARG A 82 1.63 7.27 -1.64
N PHE A 83 0.95 6.34 -1.00
CA PHE A 83 -0.19 5.62 -1.53
C PHE A 83 -1.24 5.43 -0.46
N GLU A 84 -2.51 5.50 -0.85
CA GLU A 84 -3.61 5.00 -0.04
C GLU A 84 -3.81 3.51 -0.28
N VAL A 85 -4.03 2.77 0.80
CA VAL A 85 -4.43 1.38 0.79
C VAL A 85 -5.95 1.31 0.71
N ARG A 86 -6.51 0.76 -0.37
CA ARG A 86 -7.98 0.67 -0.49
C ARG A 86 -8.53 -0.75 -0.41
N PHE A 87 -7.67 -1.76 -0.55
CA PHE A 87 -8.06 -3.16 -0.37
C PHE A 87 -6.84 -3.98 0.02
N VAL A 88 -7.03 -4.94 0.93
CA VAL A 88 -6.00 -5.88 1.36
C VAL A 88 -6.56 -7.29 1.30
N ALA A 89 -5.85 -8.20 0.65
CA ALA A 89 -6.14 -9.63 0.65
C ALA A 89 -4.92 -10.43 1.08
N VAL A 90 -5.15 -11.67 1.53
CA VAL A 90 -4.09 -12.65 1.76
C VAL A 90 -4.02 -13.57 0.55
N ALA A 91 -2.85 -13.64 -0.09
CA ALA A 91 -2.54 -14.58 -1.16
C ALA A 91 -1.73 -15.76 -0.62
N GLY A 92 -1.88 -16.94 -1.22
CA GLY A 92 -1.11 -18.13 -0.85
C GLY A 92 -1.38 -18.67 0.57
N ARG A 93 -2.58 -18.39 1.12
CA ARG A 93 -2.98 -18.75 2.50
C ARG A 93 -2.65 -20.20 2.85
N GLY A 94 -1.95 -20.40 3.97
CA GLY A 94 -1.55 -21.71 4.49
C GLY A 94 -0.34 -22.34 3.80
N GLY A 95 0.27 -21.67 2.83
CA GLY A 95 1.44 -22.16 2.10
C GLY A 95 2.71 -21.35 2.36
N ALA A 96 3.85 -21.86 1.87
CA ALA A 96 5.15 -21.17 1.95
C ALA A 96 5.21 -19.83 1.18
N GLY A 97 4.20 -19.57 0.34
CA GLY A 97 4.03 -18.32 -0.40
C GLY A 97 3.03 -17.34 0.23
N GLU A 98 2.61 -17.53 1.48
CA GLU A 98 1.63 -16.65 2.11
C GLU A 98 2.14 -15.21 2.24
N HIS A 99 1.38 -14.26 1.69
CA HIS A 99 1.68 -12.83 1.76
C HIS A 99 0.40 -12.00 1.68
N LYS A 100 0.47 -10.73 2.09
CA LYS A 100 -0.63 -9.78 1.85
C LYS A 100 -0.41 -9.07 0.53
N VAL A 101 -1.50 -8.85 -0.21
CA VAL A 101 -1.57 -8.04 -1.42
C VAL A 101 -2.48 -6.86 -1.13
N ALA A 102 -1.91 -5.66 -1.13
CA ALA A 102 -2.64 -4.42 -1.02
C ALA A 102 -2.80 -3.75 -2.38
N ARG A 103 -4.02 -3.35 -2.73
CA ARG A 103 -4.26 -2.52 -3.92
C ARG A 103 -4.19 -1.05 -3.50
N LEU A 104 -3.41 -0.29 -4.25
CA LEU A 104 -2.97 1.04 -3.89
C LEU A 104 -3.48 2.09 -4.87
N ARG A 105 -3.83 3.26 -4.34
CA ARG A 105 -4.02 4.48 -5.12
C ARG A 105 -2.87 5.44 -4.83
N ARG A 106 -2.16 5.87 -5.85
CA ARG A 106 -1.04 6.82 -5.69
C ARG A 106 -1.63 8.16 -5.25
N LEU A 107 -1.19 8.65 -4.10
CA LEU A 107 -1.45 10.02 -3.71
C LEU A 107 -0.60 10.91 -4.62
N ARG A 108 -1.20 11.95 -5.20
CA ARG A 108 -0.39 12.99 -5.84
C ARG A 108 0.55 13.56 -4.77
N PRO A 109 1.75 14.04 -5.15
CA PRO A 109 2.59 14.76 -4.21
C PRO A 109 1.73 15.86 -3.58
N ASP A 110 1.54 15.75 -2.28
CA ASP A 110 1.12 16.81 -1.40
C ASP A 110 2.21 17.88 -1.50
N TRP A 111 2.08 18.74 -2.51
CA TRP A 111 2.84 19.98 -2.62
C TRP A 111 2.68 20.72 -1.29
N PRO A 112 3.74 21.28 -0.70
CA PRO A 112 3.66 21.85 0.64
C PRO A 112 2.57 22.92 0.68
N THR A 113 1.63 22.75 1.62
CA THR A 113 0.55 23.71 1.87
C THR A 113 1.03 24.93 2.69
N ASP A 114 2.32 24.99 3.02
CA ASP A 114 2.93 26.06 3.81
C ASP A 114 3.56 27.17 2.94
N ASN A 115 2.78 27.72 2.00
CA ASN A 115 3.12 28.99 1.34
C ASN A 115 1.87 29.90 1.30
N ILE A 116 1.52 30.47 2.46
CA ILE A 116 0.79 31.74 2.58
C ILE A 116 1.26 32.48 3.83
#